data_AF-A0A7X0A6H7-F1
#
_entry.id   AF-A0A7X0A6H7-F1
#
_cell.length_a   1.000
_cell.length_b   1.000
_cell.length_c   1.000
_cell.angle_alpha   90.00
_cell.angle_beta   90.00
_cell.angle_gamma   90.00
#
_symmetry.space_group_name_H-M   'P 1'
#
loop_
_entity.id
_entity.type
_entity.pdbx_description
1 polymer ?
#
loop_
_entity_poly.entity_id
_entity_poly.type
_entity_poly.pdbx_seq_one_letter_code
_entity_poly.pdbx_strand_id
1 'polypeptide(L)'
;MAVSTNSIIHFTSELDNLLGILTEGFKVKYCLERLESHRRFLHMAVPMISFCDIPFSTFQNHISAYGSYGIGLSKDWAGYHGINPVLYLSKGSDINKLIFEFIETGLKKKTKADLNSMAFIKKNDCLCEKL
;
A
#
# COMPACT_ATOMS: atom_id res chain seq x y z
N MET A 1 1.24 17.46 -18.89
CA MET A 1 1.42 16.61 -17.70
C MET A 1 0.06 16.07 -17.31
N ALA A 2 -0.19 14.76 -17.48
CA ALA A 2 -1.46 14.17 -17.05
C ALA A 2 -1.46 14.13 -15.52
N VAL A 3 -2.38 14.89 -14.91
CA VAL A 3 -2.38 15.22 -13.47
C VAL A 3 -2.78 14.03 -12.59
N SER A 4 -3.43 13.00 -13.16
CA SER A 4 -3.57 11.64 -12.63
C SER A 4 -4.48 10.88 -13.58
N THR A 5 -4.57 9.56 -13.45
CA THR A 5 -5.59 8.75 -14.13
C THR A 5 -6.94 8.95 -13.44
N ASN A 6 -8.07 8.89 -14.16
CA ASN A 6 -9.41 8.85 -13.55
C ASN A 6 -9.74 7.48 -12.90
N SER A 7 -8.69 6.72 -12.58
CA SER A 7 -8.78 5.38 -12.06
C SER A 7 -7.71 5.14 -11.01
N ILE A 8 -8.05 4.32 -10.02
CA ILE A 8 -7.11 3.69 -9.10
C ILE A 8 -6.88 2.25 -9.54
N ILE A 9 -5.67 1.72 -9.37
CA ILE A 9 -5.30 0.43 -9.94
C ILE A 9 -4.71 -0.47 -8.85
N HIS A 10 -5.20 -1.70 -8.78
CA HIS A 10 -4.62 -2.76 -7.97
C HIS A 10 -3.85 -3.71 -8.88
N PHE A 11 -2.59 -3.99 -8.54
CA PHE A 11 -1.73 -4.90 -9.30
C PHE A 11 -1.55 -6.24 -8.61
N THR A 12 -1.29 -7.27 -9.41
CA THR A 12 -0.93 -8.60 -8.95
C THR A 12 0.06 -9.27 -9.90
N SER A 13 0.89 -10.17 -9.36
CA SER A 13 1.90 -10.90 -10.14
C SER A 13 1.33 -12.07 -10.93
N GLU A 14 0.28 -12.72 -10.41
CA GLU A 14 -0.29 -13.95 -10.98
C GLU A 14 -1.69 -13.71 -11.58
N LEU A 15 -1.98 -14.35 -12.71
CA LEU A 15 -3.29 -14.32 -13.33
C LEU A 15 -4.38 -14.91 -12.42
N ASP A 16 -4.06 -15.96 -11.67
CA ASP A 16 -5.02 -16.60 -10.75
C ASP A 16 -5.48 -15.65 -9.65
N ASN A 17 -4.61 -14.76 -9.18
CA ASN A 17 -5.01 -13.72 -8.22
C ASN A 17 -5.97 -12.72 -8.85
N LEU A 18 -5.74 -12.35 -10.11
CA LEU A 18 -6.63 -11.45 -10.86
C LEU A 18 -8.02 -12.09 -11.01
N LEU A 19 -8.06 -13.35 -11.45
CA LEU A 19 -9.31 -14.10 -11.60
C LEU A 19 -10.03 -14.26 -10.26
N GLY A 20 -9.29 -14.57 -9.20
CA GLY A 20 -9.83 -14.65 -7.83
C GLY A 20 -10.47 -13.34 -7.38
N ILE A 21 -9.88 -12.18 -7.70
CA ILE A 21 -10.49 -10.88 -7.39
C ILE A 21 -11.80 -10.69 -8.17
N LEU A 22 -11.88 -11.13 -9.43
CA LEU A 22 -13.10 -11.00 -10.23
C LEU A 22 -14.22 -11.93 -9.74
N THR A 23 -13.89 -13.10 -9.19
CA THR A 23 -14.89 -14.07 -8.71
C THR A 23 -15.29 -13.85 -7.25
N GLU A 24 -14.34 -13.49 -6.39
CA GLU A 24 -14.53 -13.41 -4.92
C GLU A 24 -14.43 -11.99 -4.37
N GLY A 25 -14.01 -11.02 -5.19
CA GLY A 25 -13.76 -9.64 -4.76
C GLY A 25 -12.36 -9.42 -4.19
N PHE A 26 -12.08 -8.17 -3.81
CA PHE A 26 -10.81 -7.81 -3.20
C PHE A 26 -10.68 -8.37 -1.78
N LYS A 27 -9.52 -8.96 -1.48
CA LYS A 27 -9.20 -9.49 -0.14
C LYS A 27 -8.21 -8.57 0.55
N VAL A 28 -8.51 -8.23 1.81
CA VAL A 28 -7.61 -7.46 2.68
C VAL A 28 -6.39 -8.31 3.02
N LYS A 29 -5.19 -7.73 2.89
CA LYS A 29 -3.91 -8.34 3.29
C LYS A 29 -3.17 -7.42 4.25
N TYR A 30 -2.23 -7.97 5.03
CA TYR A 30 -1.42 -7.17 5.94
C TYR A 30 -0.16 -6.67 5.24
N CYS A 31 -0.14 -5.42 4.80
CA CYS A 31 1.03 -4.85 4.17
C CYS A 31 2.00 -4.32 5.22
N LEU A 32 3.28 -4.66 5.08
CA LEU A 32 4.34 -4.10 5.93
C LEU A 32 4.75 -2.73 5.41
N GLU A 33 4.39 -1.71 6.16
CA GLU A 33 4.70 -0.33 5.87
C GLU A 33 5.86 0.17 6.76
N ARG A 34 6.72 0.99 6.16
CA ARG A 34 7.82 1.66 6.85
C ARG A 34 7.63 3.17 6.78
N LEU A 35 7.31 3.77 7.93
CA LEU A 35 7.31 5.22 8.09
C LEU A 35 8.68 5.69 8.58
N GLU A 36 9.20 6.74 7.96
CA GLU A 36 10.48 7.36 8.33
C GLU A 36 10.25 8.83 8.71
N SER A 37 10.74 9.25 9.87
CA SER A 37 10.85 10.67 10.22
C SER A 37 12.22 10.96 10.82
N HIS A 38 12.96 11.86 10.17
CA HIS A 38 14.35 12.20 10.52
C HIS A 38 15.26 10.97 10.64
N ARG A 39 15.62 10.57 11.87
CA ARG A 39 16.50 9.42 12.18
C ARG A 39 15.75 8.26 12.83
N ARG A 40 14.42 8.30 12.80
CA ARG A 40 13.54 7.30 13.42
C ARG A 40 12.74 6.59 12.35
N PHE A 41 12.48 5.31 12.60
CA PHE A 41 11.72 4.45 11.72
C PHE A 41 10.70 3.67 12.51
N LEU A 42 9.50 3.55 11.94
CA LEU A 42 8.44 2.72 12.45
C LEU A 42 8.06 1.73 11.36
N HIS A 43 8.05 0.45 11.70
CA HIS A 43 7.49 -0.58 10.85
C HIS A 43 6.12 -0.98 11.40
N MET A 44 5.14 -1.14 10.54
CA MET A 44 3.78 -1.52 10.94
C MET A 44 3.17 -2.45 9.91
N ALA A 45 2.37 -3.40 10.36
CA ALA A 45 1.55 -4.22 9.48
C ALA A 45 0.16 -3.60 9.41
N VAL A 46 -0.23 -3.11 8.23
CA VAL A 46 -1.50 -2.44 8.01
C VAL A 46 -2.41 -3.35 7.20
N PRO A 47 -3.60 -3.72 7.70
CA PRO A 47 -4.57 -4.43 6.88
C PRO A 47 -5.10 -3.47 5.80
N MET A 48 -4.78 -3.74 4.53
CA MET A 48 -5.24 -2.92 3.40
C MET A 48 -5.39 -3.70 2.11
N ILE A 49 -6.01 -3.05 1.12
CA ILE A 49 -5.95 -3.43 -0.30
C ILE A 49 -5.17 -2.32 -1.01
N SER A 50 -4.01 -2.65 -1.57
CA SER A 50 -3.11 -1.64 -2.15
C SER A 50 -3.61 -1.17 -3.51
N PHE A 51 -4.18 0.04 -3.55
CA PHE A 51 -4.54 0.71 -4.80
C PHE A 51 -3.56 1.84 -5.10
N CYS A 52 -3.00 1.87 -6.31
CA CYS A 52 -2.13 2.94 -6.77
C CYS A 52 -2.93 4.00 -7.55
N ASP A 53 -2.60 5.27 -7.34
CA ASP A 53 -3.09 6.40 -8.14
C ASP A 53 -1.90 7.08 -8.82
N ILE A 54 -1.35 6.40 -9.83
CA ILE A 54 -0.16 6.83 -10.56
C ILE A 54 -0.48 6.90 -12.07
N PRO A 55 0.09 7.87 -12.81
CA PRO A 55 -0.11 7.95 -14.26
C PRO A 55 0.47 6.73 -15.01
N PHE A 56 -0.21 6.26 -16.06
CA PHE A 56 0.26 5.17 -16.93
C PHE A 56 1.69 5.35 -17.46
N SER A 57 2.14 6.60 -17.66
CA SER A 57 3.48 6.91 -18.15
C SER A 57 4.61 6.51 -17.19
N THR A 58 4.36 6.34 -15.88
CA THR A 58 5.35 5.83 -14.93
C THR A 58 5.33 4.31 -14.79
N PHE A 59 4.41 3.60 -15.46
CA PHE A 59 4.13 2.18 -15.22
C PHE A 59 5.27 1.23 -15.55
N GLN A 60 6.15 1.55 -16.51
CA GLN A 60 7.24 0.62 -16.86
C GLN A 60 8.12 0.28 -15.65
N ASN A 61 8.30 1.20 -14.70
CA ASN A 61 9.05 0.94 -13.48
C ASN A 61 8.21 0.21 -12.41
N HIS A 62 6.88 0.28 -12.47
CA HIS A 62 5.97 -0.37 -11.52
C HIS A 62 5.63 -1.82 -11.91
N ILE A 63 5.55 -2.16 -13.20
CA ILE A 63 5.23 -3.52 -13.65
C ILE A 63 6.24 -4.54 -13.11
N SER A 64 7.52 -4.17 -13.04
CA SER A 64 8.58 -5.03 -12.49
C SER A 64 8.51 -5.21 -10.97
N ALA A 65 7.90 -4.26 -10.26
CA ALA A 65 7.80 -4.26 -8.80
C ALA A 65 6.47 -4.85 -8.28
N TYR A 66 5.37 -4.61 -8.98
CA TYR A 66 4.00 -4.89 -8.49
C TYR A 66 3.28 -6.02 -9.24
N GLY A 67 3.76 -6.40 -10.42
CA GLY A 67 3.23 -7.53 -11.20
C GLY A 67 2.73 -7.16 -12.59
N SER A 68 2.44 -8.19 -13.37
CA SER A 68 2.10 -8.06 -14.80
C SER A 68 0.60 -7.88 -15.05
N TYR A 69 -0.24 -8.00 -14.02
CA TYR A 69 -1.68 -7.92 -14.12
C TYR A 69 -2.23 -6.81 -13.22
N GLY A 70 -3.30 -6.14 -13.64
CA GLY A 70 -3.94 -5.12 -12.82
C GLY A 70 -5.42 -4.90 -13.14
N ILE A 71 -6.17 -4.47 -12.12
CA ILE A 71 -7.57 -4.05 -12.22
C ILE A 71 -7.64 -2.56 -11.93
N GLY A 72 -8.19 -1.80 -12.87
CA GLY A 72 -8.52 -0.39 -12.69
C GLY A 72 -9.96 -0.20 -12.27
N LEU A 73 -10.19 0.64 -11.26
CA LEU A 73 -11.51 1.09 -10.81
C LEU A 73 -11.60 2.59 -11.02
N SER A 74 -12.78 3.12 -11.37
CA SER A 74 -12.94 4.57 -11.50
C SER A 74 -12.79 5.28 -10.15
N LYS A 75 -12.23 6.49 -10.16
CA LYS A 75 -12.10 7.30 -8.93
C LYS A 75 -13.46 7.65 -8.33
N ASP A 76 -14.47 7.88 -9.14
CA ASP A 76 -15.83 8.15 -8.66
C ASP A 76 -16.42 6.95 -7.91
N TRP A 77 -16.22 5.74 -8.45
CA TRP A 77 -16.65 4.52 -7.78
C TRP A 77 -15.89 4.31 -6.47
N ALA A 78 -14.56 4.50 -6.50
CA ALA A 78 -13.73 4.41 -5.30
C ALA A 78 -14.15 5.41 -4.22
N GLY A 79 -14.37 6.68 -4.61
CA GLY A 79 -14.82 7.73 -3.71
C GLY A 79 -16.20 7.46 -3.13
N TYR A 80 -17.14 6.97 -3.94
CA TYR A 80 -18.46 6.53 -3.47
C TYR A 80 -18.37 5.42 -2.41
N HIS A 81 -17.42 4.50 -2.56
CA HIS A 81 -17.17 3.43 -1.60
C HIS A 81 -16.17 3.78 -0.48
N GLY A 82 -15.73 5.03 -0.38
CA GLY A 82 -14.79 5.47 0.67
C GLY A 82 -13.39 4.86 0.56
N ILE A 83 -13.00 4.41 -0.64
CA ILE A 83 -11.69 3.80 -0.92
C ILE A 83 -10.69 4.90 -1.26
N ASN A 84 -9.56 4.90 -0.55
CA ASN A 84 -8.42 5.75 -0.87
C ASN A 84 -7.26 4.92 -1.46
N PRO A 85 -6.53 5.46 -2.45
CA PRO A 85 -5.25 4.88 -2.85
C PRO A 85 -4.23 4.97 -1.72
N VAL A 86 -3.14 4.21 -1.84
CA VAL A 86 -2.01 4.31 -0.90
C VAL A 86 -1.47 5.73 -0.87
N LEU A 87 -1.23 6.24 0.33
CA LEU A 87 -0.75 7.59 0.55
C LEU A 87 0.78 7.62 0.50
N TYR A 88 1.34 8.20 -0.57
CA TYR A 88 2.77 8.43 -0.67
C TYR A 88 3.16 9.67 0.13
N LEU A 89 3.96 9.47 1.18
CA LEU A 89 4.45 10.55 2.04
C LEU A 89 5.87 10.93 1.64
N SER A 90 6.09 12.20 1.28
CA SER A 90 7.43 12.69 0.99
C SER A 90 8.28 12.70 2.27
N LYS A 91 9.50 12.16 2.16
CA LYS A 91 10.47 12.15 3.25
C LYS A 91 10.71 13.57 3.79
N GLY A 92 10.58 13.73 5.10
CA GLY A 92 10.79 15.01 5.79
C GLY A 92 9.68 16.05 5.63
N SER A 93 8.59 15.75 4.91
CA SER A 93 7.42 16.63 4.87
C SER A 93 6.75 16.76 6.24
N ASP A 94 6.08 17.89 6.50
CA ASP A 94 5.44 18.13 7.78
C ASP A 94 4.28 17.17 8.05
N ILE A 95 3.51 16.80 7.01
CA ILE A 95 2.47 15.77 7.11
C ILE A 95 3.04 14.43 7.54
N ASN A 96 4.19 14.04 6.99
CA ASN A 96 4.86 12.79 7.35
C ASN A 96 5.34 12.83 8.81
N LYS A 97 5.88 13.96 9.29
CA LYS A 97 6.27 14.13 10.70
C LYS A 97 5.08 14.00 11.63
N LEU A 98 3.98 14.71 11.33
CA LEU A 98 2.75 14.69 12.13
C LEU A 98 2.14 13.30 12.21
N ILE A 99 2.01 12.61 11.08
CA ILE A 99 1.49 11.23 11.03
C ILE A 99 2.40 10.30 11.83
N PHE A 100 3.71 10.43 11.67
CA PHE A 100 4.67 9.60 12.40
C PHE A 100 4.59 9.79 13.92
N GLU A 101 4.53 11.04 14.40
CA GLU A 101 4.39 11.35 15.82
C GLU A 101 3.06 10.86 16.39
N PHE A 102 1.96 11.06 15.65
CA PHE A 102 0.64 10.58 16.05
C PHE A 102 0.61 9.05 16.20
N ILE A 103 1.12 8.34 15.19
CA ILE A 103 1.16 6.88 15.22
C ILE A 103 2.11 6.38 16.30
N GLU A 104 3.31 6.93 16.44
CA GLU A 104 4.25 6.47 17.45
C GLU A 104 3.72 6.68 18.88
N THR A 105 3.06 7.82 19.13
CA THR A 105 2.47 8.12 20.44
C THR A 105 1.26 7.24 20.74
N GLY A 106 0.45 6.95 19.71
CA GLY A 106 -0.76 6.13 19.84
C GLY A 106 -0.50 4.62 19.90
N LEU A 107 0.59 4.13 19.31
CA LEU A 107 0.92 2.71 19.30
C LEU A 107 1.53 2.27 20.63
N LYS A 108 0.94 1.22 21.21
CA LYS A 108 1.53 0.52 22.36
C LYS A 108 2.86 -0.13 21.96
N LYS A 109 3.76 -0.28 22.93
CA LYS A 109 5.01 -1.03 22.73
C LYS A 109 4.72 -2.42 22.17
N LYS A 110 5.45 -2.79 21.11
CA LYS A 110 5.31 -4.09 20.46
C LYS A 110 5.62 -5.22 21.45
N THR A 111 4.73 -6.20 21.47
CA THR A 111 4.94 -7.46 22.18
C THR A 111 5.79 -8.42 21.35
N LYS A 112 6.24 -9.53 21.96
CA LYS A 112 6.90 -10.62 21.21
C LYS A 112 6.00 -11.22 20.14
N ALA A 113 4.69 -11.28 20.39
CA ALA A 113 3.72 -11.77 19.42
C ALA A 113 3.67 -10.85 18.19
N ASP A 114 3.62 -9.53 18.38
CA ASP A 114 3.61 -8.56 17.29
C ASP A 114 4.86 -8.68 16.41
N LEU A 115 6.04 -8.86 17.04
CA LEU A 115 7.29 -9.06 16.31
C LEU A 115 7.29 -10.35 15.47
N ASN A 116 6.75 -11.44 16.02
CA ASN A 116 6.64 -12.71 15.32
C ASN A 116 5.66 -12.61 14.14
N SER A 117 4.52 -11.96 14.33
CA SER A 117 3.54 -11.73 13.26
C SER A 117 4.14 -10.87 12.14
N MET A 118 4.88 -9.81 12.48
CA MET A 118 5.57 -9.00 11.48
C MET A 118 6.64 -9.79 10.71
N ALA A 119 7.39 -10.67 11.38
CA ALA A 119 8.36 -11.54 10.72
C ALA A 119 7.67 -12.56 9.78
N PHE A 120 6.52 -13.09 10.18
CA PHE A 120 5.70 -13.96 9.34
C PHE A 120 5.18 -13.23 8.10
N ILE A 121 4.64 -12.02 8.27
CA ILE A 121 4.17 -11.19 7.16
C ILE A 121 5.33 -10.87 6.21
N LYS A 122 6.52 -10.51 6.71
CA LYS A 122 7.69 -10.22 5.87
C LYS A 122 8.12 -11.39 4.98
N LYS A 123 7.82 -12.62 5.40
CA LYS A 123 8.12 -13.84 4.64
C LYS A 123 7.07 -14.15 3.57
N ASN A 124 5.84 -13.66 3.74
CA ASN A 124 4.68 -14.08 2.95
C ASN A 124 3.98 -12.96 2.18
N ASP A 125 4.30 -11.69 2.42
CA ASP A 125 3.59 -10.55 1.82
C ASP A 125 4.30 -9.87 0.66
N CYS A 126 3.46 -9.19 -0.11
CA CYS A 126 3.76 -8.51 -1.35
C CYS A 126 4.82 -7.42 -1.13
N LEU A 127 5.83 -7.37 -2.01
CA LEU A 127 6.90 -6.37 -2.03
C LEU A 127 6.37 -4.98 -2.40
N CYS A 128 5.57 -4.34 -1.54
CA CYS A 128 5.23 -2.92 -1.67
C CYS A 128 6.41 -2.00 -1.25
N GLU A 129 7.52 -2.56 -0.74
CA GLU A 129 8.75 -1.84 -0.39
C GLU A 129 9.53 -1.25 -1.59
N LYS A 130 9.05 -1.43 -2.84
CA LYS A 130 9.80 -1.04 -4.05
C LYS A 130 9.18 0.17 -4.75
N LEU A 131 9.32 1.34 -4.14
CA LEU A 131 9.38 2.63 -4.84
C LEU A 131 10.51 3.48 -4.27
#